data_AF-A0AAD9RUH4-F1
#
_entry.id   AF-A0AAD9RUH4-F1
#
_cell.length_a   1.000
_cell.length_b   1.000
_cell.length_c   1.000
_cell.angle_alpha   90.00
_cell.angle_beta   90.00
_cell.angle_gamma   90.00
#
_symmetry.space_group_name_H-M   'P 1'
#
loop_
_entity.id
_entity.type
_entity.pdbx_description
1 polymer ?
#
loop_
_entity_poly.entity_id
_entity_poly.type
_entity_poly.pdbx_seq_one_letter_code
_entity_poly.pdbx_strand_id
1 'polypeptide(L)'
;MRGQAFVIFKEIASATNALRSMQGFPFYDKPMRIQYAKTDSDLIAKMKGTFAERPKKPKRVVPAADEEAKRAKKRAKEQAKHSQQIGYHPGVPQHPGLVNTAVPEQPPNQILFLTNLPDETSEMMLSMLFNQFPGFKEVRLVPNRHDIAFVEFENEVQSGAAKDALQGFKITPSHAMKISFAKK
;
A
#
# COMPACT_ATOMS: atom_id res chain seq x y z
N MET A 1 -9.96 -12.05 -5.37
CA MET A 1 -11.26 -11.41 -5.11
C MET A 1 -11.00 -9.97 -4.69
N ARG A 2 -11.67 -8.99 -5.30
CA ARG A 2 -11.76 -7.60 -4.82
C ARG A 2 -13.25 -7.22 -4.78
N GLY A 3 -13.63 -6.27 -3.93
CA GLY A 3 -15.05 -5.97 -3.66
C GLY A 3 -15.80 -7.06 -2.86
N GLN A 4 -15.08 -7.97 -2.22
CA GLN A 4 -15.62 -9.00 -1.34
C GLN A 4 -14.76 -9.12 -0.08
N ALA A 5 -15.37 -9.36 1.07
CA ALA A 5 -14.71 -9.56 2.35
C ALA A 5 -15.38 -10.71 3.12
N PHE A 6 -14.61 -11.35 4.01
CA PHE A 6 -15.12 -12.36 4.94
C PHE A 6 -14.97 -11.82 6.36
N VAL A 7 -16.09 -11.61 7.04
CA VAL A 7 -16.13 -11.19 8.45
C VAL A 7 -16.47 -12.41 9.31
N ILE A 8 -15.63 -12.70 10.30
CA ILE A 8 -15.79 -13.87 11.18
C ILE A 8 -16.24 -13.38 12.54
N PHE A 9 -17.46 -13.75 12.93
CA PHE A 9 -17.97 -13.52 14.28
C PHE A 9 -17.67 -14.73 15.17
N LYS A 10 -17.53 -14.50 16.48
CA LYS A 10 -17.43 -15.58 17.48
C LYS A 10 -18.71 -16.42 17.56
N GLU A 11 -19.86 -15.79 17.32
CA GLU A 11 -21.19 -16.38 17.51
C GLU A 11 -22.08 -16.23 16.28
N ILE A 12 -22.86 -17.27 15.99
CA ILE A 12 -23.78 -17.34 14.83
C ILE A 12 -24.90 -16.28 14.96
N ALA A 13 -25.39 -16.04 16.18
CA ALA A 13 -26.39 -15.00 16.45
C ALA A 13 -25.89 -13.60 16.05
N SER A 14 -24.63 -13.27 16.37
CA SER A 14 -24.00 -11.99 15.99
C SER A 14 -23.90 -11.84 14.47
N ALA A 15 -23.46 -12.90 13.76
CA ALA A 15 -23.44 -12.91 12.29
C ALA A 15 -24.84 -12.77 11.67
N THR A 16 -25.85 -13.40 12.27
CA THR A 16 -27.25 -13.32 11.84
C THR A 16 -27.82 -11.92 12.01
N ASN A 17 -27.52 -11.27 13.15
CA ASN A 17 -27.94 -9.90 13.41
C ASN A 17 -27.30 -8.94 12.40
N ALA A 18 -25.98 -9.01 12.22
CA ALA A 18 -25.24 -8.18 11.26
C ALA A 18 -25.75 -8.37 9.81
N LEU A 19 -26.05 -9.60 9.39
CA LEU A 19 -26.65 -9.86 8.07
C LEU A 19 -27.99 -9.15 7.90
N ARG A 20 -28.85 -9.16 8.93
CA ARG A 20 -30.19 -8.54 8.87
C ARG A 20 -30.13 -7.01 8.94
N SER A 21 -29.33 -6.46 9.85
CA SER A 21 -29.29 -5.01 10.10
C SER A 21 -28.46 -4.22 9.09
N MET A 22 -27.49 -4.86 8.43
CA MET A 22 -26.56 -4.19 7.50
C MET A 22 -26.78 -4.60 6.03
N GLN A 23 -27.81 -5.39 5.72
CA GLN A 23 -28.18 -5.70 4.33
C GLN A 23 -28.58 -4.42 3.59
N GLY A 24 -27.98 -4.17 2.43
CA GLY A 24 -28.25 -2.98 1.62
C GLY A 24 -27.69 -1.67 2.19
N PHE A 25 -27.00 -1.70 3.34
CA PHE A 25 -26.47 -0.49 3.97
C PHE A 25 -25.51 0.25 3.02
N PRO A 26 -25.70 1.56 2.77
CA PRO A 26 -24.81 2.34 1.91
C PRO A 26 -23.40 2.43 2.51
N PHE A 27 -22.42 1.88 1.80
CA PHE A 27 -21.02 1.87 2.22
C PHE A 27 -20.14 2.33 1.05
N TYR A 28 -19.54 3.51 1.19
CA TYR A 28 -18.90 4.24 0.08
C TYR A 28 -19.81 4.32 -1.16
N ASP A 29 -21.02 4.86 -0.94
CA ASP A 29 -22.08 5.10 -1.92
C ASP A 29 -22.57 3.87 -2.70
N LYS A 30 -22.25 2.66 -2.20
CA LYS A 30 -22.69 1.37 -2.77
C LYS A 30 -23.43 0.56 -1.70
N PRO A 31 -24.66 0.06 -1.97
CA PRO A 31 -25.39 -0.74 -1.00
C PRO A 31 -24.70 -2.10 -0.78
N MET A 32 -24.34 -2.39 0.46
CA MET A 32 -23.63 -3.62 0.84
C MET A 32 -24.51 -4.86 0.63
N ARG A 33 -23.93 -5.96 0.12
CA ARG A 33 -24.61 -7.25 0.01
C ARG A 33 -23.94 -8.27 0.92
N ILE A 34 -24.68 -8.76 1.91
CA ILE A 34 -24.20 -9.68 2.95
C ILE A 34 -24.88 -11.05 2.77
N GLN A 35 -24.08 -12.11 2.80
CA GLN A 35 -24.51 -13.51 2.71
C GLN A 35 -23.65 -14.35 3.65
N TYR A 36 -24.14 -15.52 4.07
CA TYR A 36 -23.29 -16.50 4.76
C TYR A 36 -22.22 -17.07 3.82
N ALA A 37 -21.06 -17.41 4.40
CA ALA A 37 -20.03 -18.14 3.68
C ALA A 37 -20.50 -19.57 3.37
N LYS A 38 -20.15 -20.08 2.19
CA LYS A 38 -20.48 -21.46 1.75
C LYS A 38 -19.74 -22.55 2.53
N THR A 39 -18.65 -22.18 3.21
CA THR A 39 -17.79 -23.06 3.99
C THR A 39 -17.37 -22.32 5.26
N ASP A 40 -17.16 -23.06 6.36
CA ASP A 40 -16.51 -22.51 7.54
C ASP A 40 -15.14 -21.90 7.20
N SER A 41 -14.76 -20.84 7.93
CA SER A 41 -13.42 -20.26 7.84
C SER A 41 -12.40 -21.13 8.60
N ASP A 42 -11.14 -21.08 8.20
CA ASP A 42 -10.07 -21.86 8.82
C ASP A 42 -9.95 -21.63 10.33
N LEU A 43 -10.30 -20.43 10.83
CA LEU A 43 -10.34 -20.12 12.27
C LEU A 43 -11.46 -20.90 12.98
N ILE A 44 -12.68 -20.87 12.42
CA ILE A 44 -13.85 -21.56 12.99
C ILE A 44 -13.69 -23.08 12.87
N ALA A 45 -13.17 -23.58 11.75
CA ALA A 45 -12.88 -24.99 11.57
C ALA A 45 -11.83 -25.50 12.59
N LYS A 46 -10.81 -24.70 12.92
CA LYS A 46 -9.85 -25.03 13.98
C LYS A 46 -10.50 -25.05 15.36
N MET A 47 -11.34 -24.07 15.68
CA MET A 47 -12.10 -24.03 16.94
C MET A 47 -13.08 -25.21 17.09
N LYS A 48 -13.70 -25.66 16.00
CA LYS A 48 -14.60 -26.84 15.98
C LYS A 48 -13.87 -28.19 15.90
N GLY A 49 -12.55 -28.21 15.72
CA GLY A 49 -11.78 -29.44 15.48
C GLY A 49 -12.01 -30.08 14.09
N THR A 50 -12.68 -29.39 13.16
CA THR A 50 -13.00 -29.87 11.81
C THR A 50 -12.04 -29.39 10.72
N PHE A 51 -10.92 -28.78 11.11
CA PHE A 51 -9.94 -28.22 10.17
C PHE A 51 -9.14 -29.31 9.44
N ALA A 52 -9.41 -29.48 8.15
CA ALA A 52 -8.54 -30.20 7.23
C ALA A 52 -7.55 -29.21 6.57
N GLU A 53 -6.24 -29.51 6.60
CA GLU A 53 -5.27 -28.76 5.79
C GLU A 53 -5.59 -28.98 4.29
N ARG A 54 -6.00 -27.91 3.62
CA ARG A 54 -6.11 -27.91 2.15
C ARG A 54 -4.70 -28.13 1.57
N PRO A 55 -4.51 -29.03 0.60
CA PRO A 55 -3.19 -29.35 0.08
C PRO A 55 -2.49 -28.08 -0.42
N LYS A 56 -1.36 -27.75 0.20
CA LYS A 56 -0.53 -26.61 -0.19
C LYS A 56 -0.03 -26.87 -1.61
N LYS A 57 -0.39 -26.00 -2.56
CA LYS A 57 0.25 -26.00 -3.89
C LYS A 57 1.77 -25.99 -3.68
N PRO A 58 2.54 -26.90 -4.30
CA PRO A 58 3.92 -27.14 -3.92
C PRO A 58 4.75 -25.86 -4.02
N LYS A 59 5.36 -25.46 -2.90
CA LYS A 59 6.32 -24.36 -2.87
C LYS A 59 7.59 -24.83 -3.56
N ARG A 60 8.04 -24.08 -4.56
CA ARG A 60 9.34 -24.24 -5.20
C ARG A 60 10.43 -24.13 -4.12
N VAL A 61 11.23 -25.17 -3.96
CA VAL A 61 12.34 -25.19 -2.99
C VAL A 61 13.47 -24.32 -3.53
N VAL A 62 13.96 -23.37 -2.74
CA VAL A 62 15.15 -22.56 -3.07
C VAL A 62 16.37 -23.12 -2.30
N PRO A 63 17.55 -23.29 -2.94
CA PRO A 63 18.71 -23.93 -2.30
C PRO A 63 19.33 -23.13 -1.14
N ALA A 64 20.09 -23.83 -0.30
CA ALA A 64 20.64 -23.30 0.96
C ALA A 64 21.62 -22.11 0.83
N ALA A 65 22.22 -21.89 -0.35
CA ALA A 65 23.14 -20.79 -0.58
C ALA A 65 22.51 -19.39 -0.36
N ASP A 66 21.19 -19.26 -0.56
CA ASP A 66 20.47 -17.99 -0.42
C ASP A 66 20.22 -17.57 1.06
N GLU A 67 20.35 -18.49 2.03
CA GLU A 67 20.21 -18.18 3.46
C GLU A 67 21.49 -17.57 4.05
N GLU A 68 22.66 -18.03 3.62
CA GLU A 68 23.94 -17.55 4.15
C GLU A 68 24.24 -16.11 3.69
N ALA A 69 23.93 -15.80 2.42
CA ALA A 69 23.99 -14.43 1.89
C ALA A 69 23.05 -13.44 2.63
N LYS A 70 21.89 -13.91 3.10
CA LYS A 70 20.96 -13.09 3.92
C LYS A 70 21.49 -12.81 5.32
N ARG A 71 22.17 -13.78 5.96
CA ARG A 71 22.78 -13.57 7.28
C ARG A 71 23.95 -12.58 7.23
N ALA A 72 24.79 -12.64 6.19
CA ALA A 72 25.86 -11.66 5.97
C ALA A 72 25.33 -10.23 5.79
N LYS A 73 24.30 -10.04 4.93
CA LYS A 73 23.65 -8.74 4.72
C LYS A 73 22.98 -8.14 5.96
N LYS A 74 22.62 -8.95 6.96
CA LYS A 74 22.03 -8.46 8.21
C LYS A 74 23.07 -7.82 9.15
N ARG A 75 24.25 -8.43 9.29
CA ARG A 75 25.32 -7.93 10.20
C ARG A 75 25.98 -6.64 9.72
N ALA A 76 26.19 -6.47 8.41
CA ALA A 76 26.72 -5.23 7.84
C ALA A 76 25.79 -4.01 8.09
N LYS A 77 24.49 -4.24 8.30
CA LYS A 77 23.47 -3.20 8.48
C LYS A 77 23.39 -2.62 9.90
N GLU A 78 24.10 -3.23 10.86
CA GLU A 78 24.10 -2.80 12.27
C GLU A 78 25.29 -1.89 12.61
N GLN A 79 26.44 -2.03 11.93
CA GLN A 79 27.65 -1.23 12.21
C GLN A 79 27.66 0.17 11.58
N ALA A 80 26.88 0.41 10.50
CA ALA A 80 26.85 1.71 9.81
C ALA A 80 25.99 2.80 10.49
N LYS A 81 25.61 2.62 11.76
CA LYS A 81 24.70 3.54 12.50
C LYS A 81 25.40 4.54 13.44
N HIS A 82 26.73 4.69 13.39
CA HIS A 82 27.48 5.42 14.43
C HIS A 82 28.53 6.43 13.93
N SER A 83 28.27 7.21 12.88
CA SER A 83 29.17 8.30 12.49
C SER A 83 28.46 9.48 11.81
N GLN A 84 28.60 10.68 12.43
CA GLN A 84 28.42 12.05 11.88
C GLN A 84 26.99 12.41 11.43
N GLN A 85 26.27 13.44 11.92
CA GLN A 85 26.53 14.61 12.78
C GLN A 85 27.45 15.72 12.22
N ILE A 86 26.97 16.98 12.39
CA ILE A 86 27.50 18.30 11.94
C ILE A 86 27.20 18.65 10.45
N GLY A 87 26.55 19.78 10.09
CA GLY A 87 25.84 20.80 10.89
C GLY A 87 25.41 22.08 10.12
N TYR A 88 24.28 22.72 10.53
CA TYR A 88 23.85 24.12 10.28
C TYR A 88 23.59 24.51 8.78
N HIS A 89 22.97 25.64 8.34
CA HIS A 89 22.60 26.95 8.94
C HIS A 89 21.09 27.35 8.61
N PRO A 90 20.57 28.61 8.42
CA PRO A 90 19.20 28.93 8.92
C PRO A 90 18.18 29.75 8.06
N GLY A 91 16.91 29.78 8.50
CA GLY A 91 15.83 30.75 8.12
C GLY A 91 14.91 30.33 6.95
N VAL A 92 13.59 30.58 6.90
CA VAL A 92 12.64 31.39 7.73
C VAL A 92 11.23 30.69 7.79
N PRO A 93 10.08 31.24 8.27
CA PRO A 93 9.33 30.65 9.39
C PRO A 93 8.00 29.90 9.10
N GLN A 94 7.45 29.32 10.18
CA GLN A 94 6.22 28.51 10.31
C GLN A 94 4.91 29.08 9.73
N HIS A 95 4.03 28.17 9.31
CA HIS A 95 2.60 28.21 9.67
C HIS A 95 2.11 26.82 10.14
N PRO A 96 1.19 26.74 11.13
CA PRO A 96 0.82 25.47 11.77
C PRO A 96 -0.47 24.85 11.22
N GLY A 97 -0.59 23.52 11.32
CA GLY A 97 -1.88 22.84 11.40
C GLY A 97 -2.37 22.15 10.13
N LEU A 98 -1.91 20.92 9.92
CA LEU A 98 -2.75 19.79 9.48
C LEU A 98 -2.01 18.49 9.79
N VAL A 99 -2.69 17.55 10.46
CA VAL A 99 -2.08 16.31 10.94
C VAL A 99 -1.73 15.37 9.78
N ASN A 100 -0.50 15.52 9.29
CA ASN A 100 0.05 14.64 8.27
C ASN A 100 0.10 13.20 8.80
N THR A 101 -0.82 12.37 8.32
CA THR A 101 -0.63 10.92 8.21
C THR A 101 0.50 10.69 7.20
N ALA A 102 1.72 10.90 7.67
CA ALA A 102 2.95 10.74 6.92
C ALA A 102 3.12 9.26 6.58
N VAL A 103 3.22 8.97 5.28
CA VAL A 103 3.66 7.65 4.84
C VAL A 103 5.11 7.49 5.33
N PRO A 104 5.47 6.40 6.03
CA PRO A 104 6.81 6.23 6.57
C PRO A 104 7.85 6.38 5.46
N GLU A 105 8.77 7.34 5.59
CA GLU A 105 9.69 7.68 4.52
C GLU A 105 10.57 6.46 4.20
N GLN A 106 10.45 5.98 2.96
CA GLN A 106 11.29 4.90 2.45
C GLN A 106 12.59 5.51 1.90
N PRO A 107 13.72 4.79 1.91
CA PRO A 107 14.94 5.26 1.26
C PRO A 107 14.69 5.52 -0.24
N PRO A 108 15.47 6.41 -0.88
CA PRO A 108 15.35 6.71 -2.30
C PRO A 108 15.25 5.47 -3.20
N ASN A 109 14.40 5.60 -4.22
CA ASN A 109 14.04 4.55 -5.16
C ASN A 109 13.58 5.17 -6.48
N GLN A 110 13.96 4.58 -7.62
CA GLN A 110 13.46 4.99 -8.94
C GLN A 110 11.94 4.81 -9.10
N ILE A 111 11.31 3.96 -8.27
CA ILE A 111 9.87 3.76 -8.25
C ILE A 111 9.22 4.59 -7.13
N LEU A 112 8.22 5.39 -7.50
CA LEU A 112 7.32 6.09 -6.59
C LEU A 112 6.07 5.26 -6.33
N PHE A 113 5.56 5.34 -5.11
CA PHE A 113 4.28 4.79 -4.67
C PHE A 113 3.32 5.95 -4.37
N LEU A 114 2.25 6.01 -5.15
CA LEU A 114 1.19 7.02 -5.10
C LEU A 114 -0.01 6.44 -4.34
N THR A 115 -0.63 7.27 -3.51
CA THR A 115 -1.84 6.96 -2.74
C THR A 115 -2.79 8.15 -2.72
N ASN A 116 -4.05 7.92 -2.32
CA ASN A 116 -5.10 8.95 -2.27
C ASN A 116 -5.48 9.49 -3.67
N LEU A 117 -5.49 8.60 -4.67
CA LEU A 117 -5.95 8.89 -6.02
C LEU A 117 -7.50 8.77 -6.11
N PRO A 118 -8.20 9.66 -6.84
CA PRO A 118 -9.61 9.46 -7.22
C PRO A 118 -9.86 8.13 -7.97
N ASP A 119 -11.05 7.53 -7.80
CA ASP A 119 -11.48 6.32 -8.52
C ASP A 119 -11.46 6.47 -10.06
N GLU A 120 -11.63 7.70 -10.56
CA GLU A 120 -11.58 8.06 -11.99
C GLU A 120 -10.16 8.26 -12.55
N THR A 121 -9.13 8.16 -11.71
CA THR A 121 -7.73 8.37 -12.12
C THR A 121 -7.27 7.30 -13.10
N SER A 122 -6.92 7.72 -14.31
CA SER A 122 -6.42 6.83 -15.35
C SER A 122 -4.89 6.85 -15.47
N GLU A 123 -4.35 5.77 -16.03
CA GLU A 123 -2.92 5.65 -16.36
C GLU A 123 -2.46 6.78 -17.31
N MET A 124 -3.31 7.19 -18.25
CA MET A 124 -3.01 8.27 -19.20
C MET A 124 -2.89 9.63 -18.49
N MET A 125 -3.77 9.95 -17.53
CA MET A 125 -3.69 11.19 -16.75
C MET A 125 -2.41 11.26 -15.92
N LEU A 126 -2.06 10.17 -15.24
CA LEU A 126 -0.81 10.08 -14.49
C LEU A 126 0.41 10.12 -15.41
N SER A 127 0.36 9.46 -16.57
CA SER A 127 1.44 9.52 -17.56
C SER A 127 1.67 10.94 -18.06
N MET A 128 0.61 11.69 -18.40
CA MET A 128 0.73 13.11 -18.77
C MET A 128 1.37 13.94 -17.65
N LEU A 129 0.97 13.72 -16.39
CA LEU A 129 1.47 14.48 -15.24
C LEU A 129 2.93 14.15 -14.87
N PHE A 130 3.37 12.91 -15.03
CA PHE A 130 4.73 12.49 -14.66
C PHE A 130 5.72 12.55 -15.84
N ASN A 131 5.27 12.49 -17.10
CA ASN A 131 6.13 12.62 -18.29
C ASN A 131 6.78 14.01 -18.44
N GLN A 132 6.30 15.03 -17.73
CA GLN A 132 6.97 16.34 -17.66
C GLN A 132 8.30 16.30 -16.89
N PHE A 133 8.59 15.23 -16.15
CA PHE A 133 9.83 15.04 -15.41
C PHE A 133 10.79 14.13 -16.19
N PRO A 134 12.09 14.49 -16.31
CA PRO A 134 13.07 13.70 -17.06
C PRO A 134 13.16 12.24 -16.57
N GLY A 135 13.28 11.32 -17.52
CA GLY A 135 13.49 9.90 -17.25
C GLY A 135 12.27 9.13 -16.72
N PHE A 136 11.06 9.69 -16.84
CA PHE A 136 9.81 8.93 -16.70
C PHE A 136 9.81 7.70 -17.63
N LYS A 137 9.38 6.54 -17.12
CA LYS A 137 9.26 5.28 -17.89
C LYS A 137 7.82 4.80 -18.05
N GLU A 138 7.15 4.50 -16.93
CA GLU A 138 5.80 3.93 -16.94
C GLU A 138 5.00 4.30 -15.69
N VAL A 139 3.67 4.25 -15.83
CA VAL A 139 2.72 4.22 -14.71
C VAL A 139 2.10 2.83 -14.64
N ARG A 140 2.00 2.28 -13.43
CA ARG A 140 1.36 0.99 -13.18
C ARG A 140 0.28 1.13 -12.11
N LEU A 141 -0.97 1.23 -12.55
CA LEU A 141 -2.14 1.16 -11.67
C LEU A 141 -2.22 -0.23 -11.02
N VAL A 142 -2.61 -0.31 -9.74
CA VAL A 142 -2.87 -1.61 -9.11
C VAL A 142 -4.27 -2.06 -9.50
N PRO A 143 -4.45 -3.24 -10.14
CA PRO A 143 -5.77 -3.65 -10.57
C PRO A 143 -6.76 -3.72 -9.39
N ASN A 144 -7.97 -3.20 -9.57
CA ASN A 144 -9.03 -3.14 -8.55
C ASN A 144 -8.58 -2.50 -7.20
N ARG A 145 -7.59 -1.60 -7.22
CA ARG A 145 -7.27 -0.61 -6.18
C ARG A 145 -6.89 0.69 -6.88
N HIS A 146 -7.92 1.45 -7.24
CA HIS A 146 -7.80 2.67 -8.05
C HIS A 146 -7.20 3.85 -7.24
N ASP A 147 -7.19 3.72 -5.92
CA ASP A 147 -6.63 4.66 -4.96
C ASP A 147 -5.09 4.71 -4.93
N ILE A 148 -4.41 3.76 -5.60
CA ILE A 148 -2.95 3.61 -5.59
C ILE A 148 -2.35 3.33 -6.97
N ALA A 149 -1.14 3.84 -7.19
CA ALA A 149 -0.35 3.58 -8.40
C ALA A 149 1.14 3.49 -8.08
N PHE A 150 1.90 2.91 -9.01
CA PHE A 150 3.34 3.04 -9.05
C PHE A 150 3.76 3.85 -10.27
N VAL A 151 4.81 4.65 -10.15
CA VAL A 151 5.42 5.37 -11.27
C VAL A 151 6.91 5.06 -11.27
N GLU A 152 7.45 4.58 -12.39
CA GLU A 152 8.87 4.27 -12.52
C GLU A 152 9.63 5.35 -13.30
N PHE A 153 10.81 5.71 -12.78
CA PHE A 153 11.80 6.57 -13.43
C PHE A 153 13.08 5.78 -13.77
N GLU A 154 14.01 6.42 -14.49
CA GLU A 154 15.34 5.91 -14.77
C GLU A 154 16.18 5.73 -13.50
N ASN A 155 16.13 6.71 -12.59
CA ASN A 155 16.91 6.73 -11.35
C ASN A 155 16.18 7.44 -10.19
N GLU A 156 16.76 7.31 -8.99
CA GLU A 156 16.19 7.84 -7.74
C GLU A 156 16.27 9.37 -7.57
N VAL A 157 17.11 10.05 -8.36
CA VAL A 157 17.23 11.52 -8.34
C VAL A 157 16.05 12.15 -9.10
N GLN A 158 15.74 11.62 -10.28
CA GLN A 158 14.59 12.04 -11.09
C GLN A 158 13.26 11.76 -10.37
N SER A 159 13.09 10.56 -9.79
CA SER A 159 11.88 10.23 -9.02
C SER A 159 11.77 11.11 -7.76
N GLY A 160 12.88 11.45 -7.11
CA GLY A 160 12.91 12.41 -6.00
C GLY A 160 12.39 13.79 -6.40
N ALA A 161 12.89 14.34 -7.52
CA ALA A 161 12.41 15.62 -8.05
C ALA A 161 10.91 15.60 -8.39
N ALA A 162 10.43 14.53 -9.04
CA ALA A 162 9.01 14.35 -9.34
C ALA A 162 8.15 14.22 -8.08
N LYS A 163 8.62 13.47 -7.07
CA LYS A 163 7.97 13.35 -5.74
C LYS A 163 7.82 14.72 -5.09
N ASP A 164 8.89 15.49 -4.99
CA ASP A 164 8.89 16.73 -4.22
C ASP A 164 8.08 17.84 -4.92
N ALA A 165 8.09 17.87 -6.26
CA ALA A 165 7.29 18.81 -7.05
C ALA A 165 5.78 18.48 -7.09
N LEU A 166 5.40 17.19 -7.00
CA LEU A 166 4.01 16.73 -7.10
C LEU A 166 3.39 16.31 -5.76
N GLN A 167 4.11 16.41 -4.64
CA GLN A 167 3.60 16.02 -3.34
C GLN A 167 2.40 16.89 -2.93
N GLY A 168 1.25 16.26 -2.68
CA GLY A 168 0.01 16.96 -2.35
C GLY A 168 -0.68 17.62 -3.56
N PHE A 169 -0.21 17.36 -4.79
CA PHE A 169 -0.86 17.86 -6.01
C PHE A 169 -2.32 17.38 -6.07
N LYS A 170 -3.23 18.30 -6.40
CA LYS A 170 -4.67 18.04 -6.46
C LYS A 170 -5.08 17.52 -7.84
N ILE A 171 -5.30 16.21 -7.96
CA ILE A 171 -5.84 15.61 -9.19
C ILE A 171 -7.31 16.04 -9.40
N THR A 172 -8.07 16.15 -8.30
CA THR A 172 -9.37 16.84 -8.26
C THR A 172 -9.37 17.83 -7.10
N PRO A 173 -10.27 18.84 -7.06
CA PRO A 173 -10.29 19.86 -5.99
C PRO A 173 -10.29 19.28 -4.55
N SER A 174 -10.87 18.10 -4.40
CA SER A 174 -11.01 17.35 -3.13
C SER A 174 -9.89 16.33 -2.86
N HIS A 175 -9.13 15.87 -3.87
CA HIS A 175 -8.13 14.81 -3.72
C HIS A 175 -6.71 15.31 -4.02
N ALA A 176 -5.96 15.58 -2.96
CA ALA A 176 -4.51 15.77 -2.99
C ALA A 176 -3.80 14.39 -2.95
N MET A 177 -3.06 14.03 -3.99
CA MET A 177 -2.33 12.76 -4.01
C MET A 177 -1.12 12.78 -3.07
N LYS A 178 -0.79 11.62 -2.49
CA LYS A 178 0.35 11.45 -1.59
C LYS A 178 1.37 10.52 -2.24
N ILE A 179 2.60 11.00 -2.35
CA ILE A 179 3.73 10.32 -2.98
C ILE A 179 4.75 9.90 -1.92
N SER A 180 5.32 8.71 -2.10
CA SER A 180 6.41 8.17 -1.29
C SER A 180 7.33 7.33 -2.17
N PHE A 181 8.57 7.07 -1.77
CA PHE A 181 9.38 6.07 -2.46
C PHE A 181 8.80 4.66 -2.24
N ALA A 182 8.78 3.83 -3.28
CA ALA A 182 8.32 2.46 -3.16
C ALA A 182 9.30 1.62 -2.31
N LYS A 183 8.77 0.59 -1.65
CA LYS A 183 9.60 -0.36 -0.89
C LYS A 183 10.46 -1.19 -1.84
N LYS A 184 11.73 -1.37 -1.50
CA LYS A 184 12.64 -2.34 -2.14
C LYS A 184 12.35 -3.76 -1.63
#